data_AF-A0A6G3CR89-F1
#
_entry.id   AF-A0A6G3CR89-F1
#
_cell.length_a   1.000
_cell.length_b   1.000
_cell.length_c   1.000
_cell.angle_alpha   90.00
_cell.angle_beta   90.00
_cell.angle_gamma   90.00
#
_symmetry.space_group_name_H-M   'P 1'
#
loop_
_entity.id
_entity.type
_entity.pdbx_description
1 polymer ?
#
loop_
_entity_poly.entity_id
_entity_poly.type
_entity_poly.pdbx_seq_one_letter_code
_entity_poly.pdbx_strand_id
1 'polypeptide(L)'
;MNAEPSPPSAPGLLIGRSALLDDVCSELDRRPAVAVITGEAGAGRSRFVHELLRRTTSPDAVTLVARCQEADTPFPFAPLVEALNRFRPGPLPAYLPPVTGALHALLPDLADRLPPAPPPLEDPRAEHHRVLRALHAYTAALGEAVLVVEDLQWADASTCAFLRTVVADPPPRLGLVLTARSGIAPHRDAEGSDGLPFPLRTPAHVTVVERHLAPLSAAETGELAAGLL
;
A
#
# COMPACT_ATOMS: atom_id res chain seq x y z
N MET A 1 -10.70 -10.12 30.89
CA MET A 1 -9.23 -10.04 31.05
C MET A 1 -8.71 -9.56 29.71
N ASN A 2 -8.75 -8.24 29.50
CA ASN A 2 -8.50 -7.63 28.19
C ASN A 2 -6.99 -7.56 28.00
N ALA A 3 -6.49 -8.22 26.97
CA ALA A 3 -5.11 -8.07 26.53
C ALA A 3 -4.95 -6.65 25.98
N GLU A 4 -4.18 -5.82 26.69
CA GLU A 4 -3.74 -4.53 26.16
C GLU A 4 -2.91 -4.78 24.89
N PRO A 5 -3.08 -3.97 23.83
CA PRO A 5 -2.25 -4.07 22.65
C PRO A 5 -0.81 -3.69 23.02
N SER A 6 0.14 -4.58 22.72
CA SER A 6 1.57 -4.35 22.93
C SER A 6 2.01 -3.03 22.26
N PRO A 7 2.84 -2.21 22.93
CA PRO A 7 3.35 -0.97 22.36
C PRO A 7 4.20 -1.26 21.11
N PRO A 8 4.28 -0.32 20.14
CA PRO A 8 5.18 -0.46 19.01
C PRO A 8 6.62 -0.61 19.50
N SER A 9 7.28 -1.70 19.11
CA SER A 9 8.67 -1.99 19.46
C SER A 9 9.59 -0.82 19.06
N ALA A 10 10.55 -0.51 19.93
CA ALA A 10 11.48 0.62 19.85
C ALA A 10 12.09 0.87 18.45
N PRO A 11 12.51 2.12 18.15
CA PRO A 11 13.14 2.49 16.89
C PRO A 11 14.58 1.93 16.78
N GLY A 12 14.71 0.61 16.59
CA GLY A 12 15.99 -0.02 16.25
C GLY A 12 16.46 0.33 14.83
N LEU A 13 17.77 0.45 14.65
CA LEU A 13 18.39 0.69 13.33
C LEU A 13 17.98 -0.38 12.30
N LEU A 14 17.92 0.02 11.03
CA LEU A 14 17.83 -0.92 9.92
C LEU A 14 19.21 -1.54 9.68
N ILE A 15 19.43 -2.74 10.23
CA ILE A 15 20.73 -3.43 10.17
C ILE A 15 20.85 -4.21 8.85
N GLY A 16 22.00 -4.10 8.20
CA GLY A 16 22.37 -4.90 7.02
C GLY A 16 21.62 -4.58 5.72
N ARG A 17 20.63 -3.68 5.74
CA ARG A 17 19.73 -3.42 4.61
C ARG A 17 19.84 -2.01 4.02
N SER A 18 20.87 -1.24 4.36
CA SER A 18 21.04 0.13 3.88
C SER A 18 21.18 0.22 2.36
N ALA A 19 22.02 -0.62 1.73
CA ALA A 19 22.18 -0.61 0.28
C ALA A 19 20.89 -1.01 -0.46
N LEU A 20 20.15 -1.97 0.10
CA LEU A 20 18.85 -2.39 -0.43
C LEU A 20 17.82 -1.26 -0.35
N LEU A 21 17.83 -0.56 0.78
CA LEU A 21 16.94 0.56 1.00
C LEU A 21 17.26 1.74 0.08
N ASP A 22 18.53 2.10 -0.06
CA ASP A 22 18.96 3.21 -0.93
C ASP A 22 18.60 2.96 -2.39
N ASP A 23 18.74 1.71 -2.84
CA ASP A 23 18.31 1.27 -4.16
C ASP A 23 16.78 1.41 -4.34
N VAL A 24 15.96 0.91 -3.41
CA VAL A 24 14.49 1.05 -3.48
C VAL A 24 14.05 2.51 -3.40
N CYS A 25 14.71 3.35 -2.60
CA CYS A 25 14.47 4.79 -2.56
C CYS A 25 14.71 5.41 -3.94
N SER A 26 15.86 5.11 -4.54
CA SER A 26 16.26 5.71 -5.83
C SER A 26 15.29 5.37 -6.96
N GLU A 27 14.74 4.15 -6.97
CA GLU A 27 13.74 3.73 -7.94
C GLU A 27 12.36 4.31 -7.65
N LEU A 28 11.97 4.44 -6.37
CA LEU A 28 10.70 5.07 -6.00
C LEU A 28 10.65 6.58 -6.30
N ASP A 29 11.79 7.26 -6.35
CA ASP A 29 11.87 8.66 -6.75
C ASP A 29 11.60 8.86 -8.25
N ARG A 30 11.74 7.80 -9.07
CA ARG A 30 11.46 7.79 -10.52
C ARG A 30 9.98 7.54 -10.82
N ARG A 31 9.09 8.27 -10.13
CA ARG A 31 7.63 8.11 -10.24
C ARG A 31 7.12 8.29 -11.68
N PRO A 32 6.07 7.54 -12.12
CA PRO A 32 5.36 6.51 -11.35
C PRO A 32 6.22 5.26 -11.14
N ALA A 33 6.20 4.73 -9.92
CA ALA A 33 7.04 3.61 -9.53
C ALA A 33 6.29 2.58 -8.68
N VAL A 34 6.63 1.31 -8.84
CA VAL A 34 6.10 0.18 -8.06
C VAL A 34 7.27 -0.59 -7.43
N ALA A 35 7.29 -0.63 -6.11
CA ALA A 35 8.23 -1.42 -5.33
C ALA A 35 7.53 -2.65 -4.75
N VAL A 36 8.08 -3.85 -4.97
CA VAL A 36 7.59 -5.10 -4.37
C VAL A 36 8.63 -5.64 -3.42
N ILE A 37 8.26 -5.72 -2.14
CA ILE A 37 9.12 -6.22 -1.06
C ILE A 37 8.59 -7.56 -0.57
N THR A 38 9.31 -8.63 -0.90
CA THR A 38 8.98 -9.99 -0.45
C THR A 38 9.86 -10.43 0.71
N GLY A 39 9.44 -11.45 1.45
CA GLY A 39 10.23 -12.02 2.54
C GLY A 39 9.40 -12.89 3.46
N GLU A 40 10.09 -13.68 4.28
CA GLU A 40 9.45 -14.55 5.26
C GLU A 40 8.70 -13.76 6.35
N ALA A 41 7.83 -14.47 7.09
CA ALA A 41 7.29 -13.92 8.32
C ALA A 41 8.45 -13.52 9.26
N GLY A 42 8.40 -12.31 9.80
CA GLY A 42 9.46 -11.78 10.66
C GLY A 42 10.71 -11.27 9.93
N ALA A 43 10.79 -11.30 8.59
CA ALA A 43 11.95 -10.79 7.84
C ALA A 43 12.15 -9.26 7.92
N GLY A 44 11.32 -8.54 8.68
CA GLY A 44 11.43 -7.10 8.88
C GLY A 44 10.80 -6.24 7.77
N ARG A 45 9.90 -6.79 6.95
CA ARG A 45 9.22 -6.07 5.84
C ARG A 45 8.58 -4.75 6.30
N SER A 46 7.79 -4.75 7.38
CA SER A 46 7.17 -3.52 7.90
C SER A 46 8.19 -2.51 8.43
N ARG A 47 9.31 -2.98 9.01
CA ARG A 47 10.41 -2.09 9.43
C ARG A 47 11.12 -1.48 8.22
N PHE A 48 11.35 -2.28 7.19
CA PHE A 48 11.92 -1.80 5.92
C PHE A 48 11.05 -0.72 5.28
N VAL A 49 9.74 -0.96 5.20
CA VAL A 49 8.79 0.04 4.68
C VAL A 49 8.75 1.29 5.54
N HIS A 50 8.76 1.16 6.87
CA HIS A 50 8.80 2.33 7.76
C HIS A 50 10.02 3.22 7.49
N GLU A 51 11.21 2.61 7.39
CA GLU A 51 12.44 3.34 7.11
C GLU A 51 12.46 3.90 5.67
N LEU A 52 11.90 3.17 4.70
CA LEU A 52 11.73 3.62 3.32
C LEU A 52 10.91 4.91 3.26
N LEU A 53 9.74 4.91 3.90
CA LEU A 53 8.87 6.09 3.97
C LEU A 53 9.56 7.29 4.62
N ARG A 54 10.42 7.06 5.64
CA ARG A 54 11.20 8.14 6.25
C ARG A 54 12.21 8.79 5.29
N ARG A 55 12.70 8.07 4.27
CA ARG A 55 13.70 8.56 3.31
C ARG A 55 13.09 9.11 2.02
N THR A 56 11.99 8.54 1.54
CA THR A 56 11.39 8.90 0.23
C THR A 56 10.27 9.93 0.31
N THR A 57 9.72 10.17 1.50
CA THR A 57 8.57 11.08 1.65
C THR A 57 9.09 12.49 1.87
N SER A 58 8.96 13.34 0.85
CA SER A 58 9.13 14.79 1.02
C SER A 58 8.09 15.31 2.02
N PRO A 59 8.33 16.43 2.73
CA PRO A 59 7.38 16.96 3.70
C PRO A 59 5.96 17.19 3.15
N ASP A 60 5.85 17.39 1.84
CA ASP A 60 4.59 17.66 1.13
C ASP A 60 3.98 16.41 0.47
N ALA A 61 4.66 15.26 0.50
CA ALA A 61 4.16 14.02 -0.08
C ALA A 61 3.13 13.35 0.84
N VAL A 62 2.03 12.89 0.24
CA VAL A 62 0.98 12.16 0.94
C VAL A 62 1.37 10.70 1.10
N THR A 63 1.49 10.23 2.35
CA THR A 63 1.77 8.82 2.63
C THR A 63 0.52 8.11 3.15
N LEU A 64 0.09 7.07 2.45
CA LEU A 64 -1.02 6.20 2.84
C LEU A 64 -0.50 4.80 3.10
N VAL A 65 -0.75 4.26 4.29
CA VAL A 65 -0.36 2.89 4.65
C VAL A 65 -1.62 2.06 4.90
N ALA A 66 -1.91 1.19 3.94
CA ALA A 66 -2.94 0.18 3.98
C ALA A 66 -2.31 -1.15 4.40
N ARG A 67 -2.87 -1.81 5.41
CA ARG A 67 -2.37 -3.09 5.91
C ARG A 67 -3.45 -4.13 5.78
N CYS A 68 -3.23 -5.11 4.92
CA CYS A 68 -4.13 -6.24 4.80
C CYS A 68 -4.04 -7.09 6.07
N GLN A 69 -5.20 -7.45 6.60
CA GLN A 69 -5.32 -8.27 7.80
C GLN A 69 -6.10 -9.53 7.46
N GLU A 70 -5.75 -10.61 8.15
CA GLU A 70 -6.52 -11.84 8.15
C GLU A 70 -7.82 -11.55 8.93
N ALA A 71 -8.84 -11.08 8.21
CA ALA A 71 -10.12 -10.68 8.79
C ALA A 71 -11.22 -11.67 8.40
N ASP A 72 -12.05 -12.05 9.37
CA ASP A 72 -13.22 -12.93 9.15
C ASP A 72 -14.40 -12.21 8.46
N THR A 73 -14.32 -10.88 8.28
CA THR A 73 -15.41 -10.08 7.69
C THR A 73 -15.03 -9.52 6.31
N PRO A 74 -15.82 -9.80 5.26
CA PRO A 74 -15.54 -9.37 3.90
C PRO A 74 -16.03 -7.93 3.68
N PHE A 75 -15.39 -6.95 4.33
CA PHE A 75 -15.62 -5.55 3.99
C PHE A 75 -14.76 -5.18 2.77
N PRO A 76 -15.36 -4.74 1.65
CA PRO A 76 -14.61 -4.46 0.43
C PRO A 76 -13.67 -3.28 0.66
N PHE A 77 -12.43 -3.40 0.18
CA PHE A 77 -11.42 -2.35 0.30
C PHE A 77 -11.06 -2.00 1.76
N ALA A 78 -11.32 -2.88 2.73
CA ALA A 78 -11.04 -2.66 4.14
C ALA A 78 -9.68 -1.99 4.43
N PRO A 79 -8.53 -2.50 3.92
CA PRO A 79 -7.24 -1.91 4.24
C PRO A 79 -7.08 -0.49 3.66
N LEU A 80 -7.70 -0.19 2.51
CA LEU A 80 -7.67 1.14 1.90
C LEU A 80 -8.56 2.12 2.65
N VAL A 81 -9.75 1.68 3.05
CA VAL A 81 -10.70 2.48 3.82
C VAL A 81 -10.12 2.87 5.17
N GLU A 82 -9.49 1.92 5.87
CA GLU A 82 -8.78 2.20 7.12
C GLU A 82 -7.62 3.18 6.93
N ALA A 83 -6.81 3.01 5.88
CA ALA A 83 -5.71 3.91 5.58
C ALA A 83 -6.19 5.34 5.33
N LEU A 84 -7.24 5.50 4.53
CA LEU A 84 -7.84 6.80 4.21
C LEU A 84 -8.48 7.46 5.43
N ASN A 85 -9.11 6.68 6.32
CA ASN A 85 -9.64 7.20 7.57
C ASN A 85 -8.54 7.65 8.54
N ARG A 86 -7.41 6.94 8.62
CA ARG A 86 -6.25 7.37 9.43
C ARG A 86 -5.56 8.61 8.87
N PHE A 87 -5.64 8.84 7.57
CA PHE A 87 -5.03 10.00 6.91
C PHE A 87 -5.72 11.33 7.23
N ARG A 88 -6.79 11.37 8.05
CA ARG A 88 -7.42 12.62 8.49
C ARG A 88 -6.55 13.37 9.51
N PRO A 89 -6.35 14.70 9.41
CA PRO A 89 -6.85 15.66 8.44
C PRO A 89 -5.78 16.06 7.41
N GLY A 90 -5.25 15.11 6.65
CA GLY A 90 -4.24 15.38 5.62
C GLY A 90 -4.73 16.38 4.57
N PRO A 91 -3.82 17.01 3.81
CA PRO A 91 -4.17 18.02 2.82
C PRO A 91 -5.20 17.49 1.82
N LEU A 92 -6.23 18.29 1.55
CA LEU A 92 -7.14 17.98 0.45
C LEU A 92 -6.51 18.37 -0.88
N PRO A 93 -6.68 17.53 -1.92
CA PRO A 93 -6.47 17.96 -3.28
C PRO A 93 -7.24 19.25 -3.56
N ALA A 94 -6.62 20.17 -4.31
CA ALA A 94 -7.29 21.39 -4.75
C ALA A 94 -8.55 21.11 -5.59
N TYR A 95 -8.61 19.94 -6.23
CA TYR A 95 -9.75 19.46 -7.00
C TYR A 95 -9.89 17.94 -6.85
N LEU A 96 -11.10 17.51 -6.51
CA LEU A 96 -11.50 16.11 -6.53
C LEU A 96 -12.46 15.87 -7.71
N PRO A 97 -12.15 14.93 -8.62
CA PRO A 97 -13.05 14.58 -9.71
C PRO A 97 -14.43 14.13 -9.19
N PRO A 98 -15.56 14.45 -9.87
CA PRO A 98 -16.90 14.11 -9.39
C PRO A 98 -17.11 12.62 -9.07
N VAL A 99 -16.42 11.72 -9.79
CA VAL A 99 -16.48 10.26 -9.54
C VAL A 99 -16.06 9.89 -8.11
N THR A 100 -15.20 10.68 -7.47
CA THR A 100 -14.77 10.47 -6.07
C THR A 100 -15.91 10.60 -5.07
N GLY A 101 -17.04 11.22 -5.45
CA GLY A 101 -18.26 11.24 -4.63
C GLY A 101 -18.81 9.84 -4.33
N ALA A 102 -18.50 8.84 -5.16
CA ALA A 102 -18.87 7.44 -4.90
C ALA A 102 -18.19 6.85 -3.64
N LEU A 103 -17.18 7.51 -3.08
CA LEU A 103 -16.50 7.08 -1.85
C LEU A 103 -17.30 7.39 -0.58
N HIS A 104 -18.39 8.16 -0.66
CA HIS A 104 -19.22 8.52 0.50
C HIS A 104 -19.66 7.32 1.33
N ALA A 105 -20.07 6.22 0.68
CA ALA A 105 -20.54 5.02 1.38
C ALA A 105 -19.42 4.28 2.13
N LEU A 106 -18.17 4.40 1.67
CA LEU A 106 -17.01 3.75 2.29
C LEU A 106 -16.28 4.64 3.29
N LEU A 107 -16.36 5.96 3.10
CA LEU A 107 -15.65 6.96 3.90
C LEU A 107 -16.66 7.99 4.44
N PRO A 108 -17.66 7.56 5.25
CA PRO A 108 -18.74 8.44 5.70
C PRO A 108 -18.20 9.64 6.47
N ASP A 109 -17.15 9.44 7.26
CA ASP A 109 -16.54 10.52 8.01
C ASP A 109 -15.94 11.60 7.07
N LEU A 110 -15.62 11.30 5.79
CA LEU A 110 -14.93 12.17 4.81
C LEU A 110 -15.97 12.83 3.89
N ALA A 111 -17.27 12.59 4.11
CA ALA A 111 -18.35 13.02 3.23
C ALA A 111 -18.35 14.55 3.02
N ASP A 112 -18.04 15.33 4.05
CA ASP A 112 -17.93 16.79 4.00
C ASP A 112 -16.81 17.30 3.08
N ARG A 113 -15.86 16.42 2.75
CA ARG A 113 -14.68 16.70 1.94
C ARG A 113 -14.71 16.06 0.55
N LEU A 114 -15.74 15.28 0.23
CA LEU A 114 -15.91 14.61 -1.05
C LEU A 114 -16.95 15.34 -1.92
N PRO A 115 -16.85 15.27 -3.26
CA PRO A 115 -17.92 15.74 -4.15
C PRO A 115 -19.25 15.01 -3.86
N PRO A 116 -20.41 15.60 -4.17
CA PRO A 116 -21.71 14.98 -3.88
C PRO A 116 -21.81 13.53 -4.34
N ALA A 117 -22.40 12.67 -3.50
CA ALA A 117 -22.59 11.27 -3.82
C ALA A 117 -23.47 11.12 -5.08
N PRO A 118 -23.03 10.36 -6.11
CA PRO A 118 -23.88 10.04 -7.24
C PRO A 118 -25.05 9.15 -6.82
N PRO A 119 -26.14 9.09 -7.60
CA PRO A 119 -27.22 8.14 -7.34
C PRO A 119 -26.69 6.70 -7.44
N PRO A 120 -27.18 5.78 -6.58
CA PRO A 120 -26.75 4.39 -6.59
C PRO A 120 -27.09 3.72 -7.92
N LEU A 121 -26.24 2.80 -8.37
CA LEU A 121 -26.55 1.94 -9.51
C LEU A 121 -27.30 0.68 -9.05
N GLU A 122 -28.19 0.20 -9.90
CA GLU A 122 -28.91 -1.07 -9.65
C GLU A 122 -27.99 -2.29 -9.80
N ASP A 123 -27.00 -2.23 -10.69
CA ASP A 123 -26.02 -3.30 -10.89
C ASP A 123 -24.87 -3.20 -9.87
N PRO A 124 -24.72 -4.17 -8.94
CA PRO A 124 -23.64 -4.16 -7.96
C PRO A 124 -22.24 -4.19 -8.59
N ARG A 125 -22.08 -4.79 -9.77
CA ARG A 125 -20.78 -4.83 -10.47
C ARG A 125 -20.42 -3.45 -11.00
N ALA A 126 -21.40 -2.74 -11.54
CA ALA A 126 -21.22 -1.37 -12.01
C ALA A 126 -20.92 -0.41 -10.83
N GLU A 127 -21.59 -0.59 -9.69
CA GLU A 127 -21.30 0.18 -8.47
C GLU A 127 -19.89 -0.12 -7.94
N HIS A 128 -19.49 -1.40 -7.88
CA HIS A 128 -18.13 -1.78 -7.50
C HIS A 128 -17.08 -1.19 -8.43
N HIS A 129 -17.31 -1.24 -9.74
CA HIS A 129 -16.42 -0.62 -10.72
C HIS A 129 -16.35 0.91 -10.55
N ARG A 130 -17.47 1.56 -10.25
CA ARG A 130 -17.50 3.01 -9.96
C ARG A 130 -16.64 3.33 -8.73
N VAL A 131 -16.74 2.56 -7.67
CA VAL A 131 -15.91 2.72 -6.46
C VAL A 131 -14.42 2.51 -6.77
N LEU A 132 -14.07 1.51 -7.58
CA LEU A 132 -12.69 1.32 -8.05
C LEU A 132 -12.15 2.57 -8.76
N ARG A 133 -12.93 3.12 -9.71
CA ARG A 133 -12.55 4.36 -10.42
C ARG A 133 -12.48 5.55 -9.47
N ALA A 134 -13.33 5.60 -8.46
CA ALA A 134 -13.34 6.66 -7.46
C ALA A 134 -12.08 6.63 -6.58
N LEU A 135 -11.66 5.44 -6.12
CA LEU A 135 -10.41 5.26 -5.38
C LEU A 135 -9.20 5.64 -6.25
N HIS A 136 -9.16 5.18 -7.50
CA HIS A 136 -8.08 5.54 -8.45
C HIS A 136 -8.01 7.05 -8.69
N ALA A 137 -9.13 7.68 -9.00
CA ALA A 137 -9.21 9.14 -9.17
C ALA A 137 -8.81 9.91 -7.91
N TYR A 138 -9.20 9.41 -6.73
CA TYR A 138 -8.80 9.98 -5.45
C TYR A 138 -7.28 9.90 -5.27
N THR A 139 -6.67 8.73 -5.51
CA THR A 139 -5.21 8.58 -5.42
C THR A 139 -4.46 9.49 -6.40
N ALA A 140 -4.98 9.68 -7.61
CA ALA A 140 -4.37 10.59 -8.58
C ALA A 140 -4.47 12.07 -8.13
N ALA A 141 -5.54 12.44 -7.44
CA ALA A 141 -5.75 13.81 -6.96
C ALA A 141 -4.81 14.18 -5.80
N LEU A 142 -4.25 13.21 -5.06
CA LEU A 142 -3.32 13.47 -3.95
C LEU A 142 -1.99 14.12 -4.39
N GLY A 143 -1.70 14.14 -5.70
CA GLY A 143 -0.46 14.71 -6.22
C GLY A 143 0.73 13.78 -5.96
N GLU A 144 1.75 14.28 -5.26
CA GLU A 144 2.87 13.44 -4.84
C GLU A 144 2.44 12.53 -3.70
N ALA A 145 2.36 11.24 -3.97
CA ALA A 145 1.86 10.28 -2.99
C ALA A 145 2.68 9.00 -2.97
N VAL A 146 2.81 8.41 -1.78
CA VAL A 146 3.30 7.05 -1.59
C VAL A 146 2.16 6.22 -0.98
N LEU A 147 1.64 5.27 -1.76
CA LEU A 147 0.68 4.28 -1.28
C LEU A 147 1.41 2.99 -0.93
N VAL A 148 1.34 2.60 0.32
CA VAL A 148 1.84 1.30 0.79
C VAL A 148 0.66 0.37 0.99
N VAL A 149 0.74 -0.84 0.44
CA VAL A 149 -0.16 -1.95 0.75
C VAL A 149 0.65 -3.12 1.31
N GLU A 150 0.53 -3.33 2.62
CA GLU A 150 1.25 -4.38 3.34
C GLU A 150 0.48 -5.70 3.40
N ASP A 151 1.22 -6.80 3.45
CA ASP A 151 0.73 -8.15 3.70
C ASP A 151 -0.29 -8.62 2.65
N LEU A 152 0.03 -8.42 1.37
CA LEU A 152 -0.85 -8.73 0.23
C LEU A 152 -1.41 -10.14 0.22
N GLN A 153 -0.74 -11.11 0.85
CA GLN A 153 -1.30 -12.45 1.02
C GLN A 153 -2.72 -12.46 1.62
N TRP A 154 -3.06 -11.44 2.41
CA TRP A 154 -4.36 -11.24 3.07
C TRP A 154 -5.24 -10.19 2.39
N ALA A 155 -4.91 -9.74 1.18
CA ALA A 155 -5.70 -8.74 0.47
C ALA A 155 -7.05 -9.31 0.03
N ASP A 156 -8.13 -8.56 0.27
CA ASP A 156 -9.46 -8.91 -0.25
C ASP A 156 -9.54 -8.71 -1.77
N ALA A 157 -10.51 -9.37 -2.41
CA ALA A 157 -10.70 -9.33 -3.86
C ALA A 157 -10.86 -7.91 -4.42
N SER A 158 -11.44 -6.98 -3.64
CA SER A 158 -11.65 -5.59 -4.05
C SER A 158 -10.35 -4.80 -4.00
N THR A 159 -9.57 -4.93 -2.91
CA THR A 159 -8.21 -4.36 -2.81
C THR A 159 -7.32 -4.85 -3.94
N CYS A 160 -7.38 -6.15 -4.23
CA CYS A 160 -6.71 -6.78 -5.36
C CYS A 160 -7.14 -6.19 -6.73
N ALA A 161 -8.44 -5.96 -6.94
CA ALA A 161 -8.95 -5.31 -8.16
C ALA A 161 -8.50 -3.84 -8.28
N PHE A 162 -8.43 -3.13 -7.16
CA PHE A 162 -7.90 -1.77 -7.10
C PHE A 162 -6.41 -1.75 -7.47
N LEU A 163 -5.60 -2.63 -6.88
CA LEU A 163 -4.18 -2.74 -7.19
C LEU A 163 -3.93 -3.03 -8.67
N ARG A 164 -4.69 -3.95 -9.29
CA ARG A 164 -4.60 -4.19 -10.74
C ARG A 164 -4.88 -2.93 -11.56
N THR A 165 -5.87 -2.14 -11.15
CA THR A 165 -6.24 -0.89 -11.83
C THR A 165 -5.11 0.14 -11.72
N VAL A 166 -4.56 0.33 -10.52
CA VAL A 166 -3.46 1.28 -10.27
C VAL A 166 -2.17 0.83 -10.94
N VAL A 167 -1.85 -0.46 -10.97
CA VAL A 167 -0.64 -0.97 -11.63
C VAL A 167 -0.71 -0.83 -13.15
N ALA A 168 -1.90 -1.02 -13.74
CA ALA A 168 -2.11 -0.89 -15.18
C ALA A 168 -2.09 0.57 -15.66
N ASP A 169 -2.53 1.51 -14.82
CA ASP A 169 -2.59 2.95 -15.11
C ASP A 169 -2.20 3.77 -13.87
N PRO A 170 -0.91 3.79 -13.48
CA PRO A 170 -0.51 4.44 -12.25
C PRO A 170 -0.57 5.96 -12.39
N PRO A 171 -1.10 6.69 -11.38
CA PRO A 171 -0.99 8.14 -11.37
C PRO A 171 0.48 8.59 -11.47
N PRO A 172 0.78 9.66 -12.23
CA PRO A 172 2.14 9.99 -12.65
C PRO A 172 3.11 10.32 -11.51
N ARG A 173 2.59 10.72 -10.34
CA ARG A 173 3.37 11.06 -9.14
C ARG A 173 3.15 10.06 -8.00
N LEU A 174 2.67 8.86 -8.30
CA LEU A 174 2.48 7.79 -7.32
C LEU A 174 3.73 6.92 -7.19
N GLY A 175 4.20 6.72 -5.96
CA GLY A 175 5.00 5.57 -5.57
C GLY A 175 4.11 4.51 -4.92
N LEU A 176 4.03 3.31 -5.48
CA LEU A 176 3.29 2.19 -4.91
C LEU A 176 4.28 1.21 -4.25
N VAL A 177 4.11 0.91 -2.97
CA VAL A 177 4.94 -0.07 -2.25
C VAL A 177 4.06 -1.23 -1.83
N LEU A 178 4.41 -2.44 -2.25
CA LEU A 178 3.69 -3.66 -1.99
C LEU A 178 4.53 -4.59 -1.13
N THR A 179 3.96 -5.19 -0.08
CA THR A 179 4.65 -6.25 0.67
C THR A 179 3.90 -7.57 0.60
N ALA A 180 4.62 -8.67 0.39
CA ALA A 180 4.05 -10.01 0.25
C ALA A 180 4.96 -11.08 0.88
N ARG A 181 4.41 -12.22 1.30
CA ARG A 181 5.23 -13.34 1.81
C ARG A 181 6.08 -13.95 0.70
N SER A 182 7.20 -14.57 1.07
CA SER A 182 7.98 -15.40 0.15
C SER A 182 7.10 -16.44 -0.55
N GLY A 183 7.38 -16.74 -1.82
CA GLY A 183 6.61 -17.68 -2.63
C GLY A 183 5.47 -17.04 -3.44
N ILE A 184 5.05 -15.82 -3.07
CA ILE A 184 4.26 -14.95 -3.95
C ILE A 184 5.24 -14.29 -4.91
N ALA A 185 5.48 -14.93 -6.06
CA ALA A 185 6.42 -14.44 -7.06
C ALA A 185 5.67 -13.59 -8.11
N PRO A 186 6.07 -12.31 -8.33
CA PRO A 186 5.44 -11.38 -9.28
C PRO A 186 5.60 -11.76 -10.76
N HIS A 187 6.32 -12.83 -11.09
CA HIS A 187 6.55 -13.30 -12.46
C HIS A 187 6.13 -14.76 -12.69
N ARG A 188 5.55 -15.43 -11.68
CA ARG A 188 5.04 -16.80 -11.87
C ARG A 188 3.56 -16.73 -12.20
N ASP A 189 3.20 -17.23 -13.37
CA ASP A 189 1.85 -17.69 -13.68
C ASP A 189 1.54 -18.89 -12.77
N ALA A 190 1.29 -18.63 -11.50
CA ALA A 190 0.69 -19.62 -10.64
C ALA A 190 -0.80 -19.58 -10.95
N GLU A 191 -1.27 -20.54 -11.76
CA GLU A 191 -2.69 -20.90 -11.81
C GLU A 191 -3.14 -21.15 -10.36
N GLY A 192 -3.78 -20.15 -9.75
CA GLY A 192 -4.13 -20.15 -8.33
C GLY A 192 -3.66 -18.97 -7.49
N SER A 193 -3.04 -17.91 -8.04
CA SER A 193 -2.82 -16.69 -7.25
C SER A 193 -4.17 -16.03 -6.96
N ASP A 194 -4.60 -16.12 -5.70
CA ASP A 194 -5.88 -15.70 -5.12
C ASP A 194 -6.13 -14.18 -5.27
N GLY A 195 -6.36 -13.72 -6.50
CA GLY A 195 -6.66 -12.33 -6.81
C GLY A 195 -5.49 -11.35 -6.71
N LEU A 196 -4.28 -11.74 -6.34
CA LEU A 196 -3.13 -10.82 -6.25
C LEU A 196 -2.87 -10.07 -7.58
N PRO A 197 -2.28 -8.85 -7.58
CA PRO A 197 -1.97 -8.12 -8.82
C PRO A 197 -0.80 -8.73 -9.63
N PHE A 198 -0.47 -10.00 -9.37
CA PHE A 198 0.65 -10.70 -9.98
C PHE A 198 0.20 -11.61 -11.13
N PRO A 199 0.97 -11.72 -12.22
CA PRO A 199 2.16 -10.92 -12.48
C PRO A 199 1.84 -9.44 -12.70
N LEU A 200 2.72 -8.55 -12.24
CA LEU A 200 2.53 -7.11 -12.43
C LEU A 200 2.59 -6.80 -13.93
N ARG A 201 1.51 -6.22 -14.46
CA ARG A 201 1.42 -5.76 -15.85
C ARG A 201 1.46 -4.25 -15.86
N THR A 202 2.67 -3.68 -15.80
CA THR A 202 2.89 -2.24 -15.82
C THR A 202 3.13 -1.73 -17.24
N PRO A 203 2.73 -0.47 -17.55
CA PRO A 203 3.22 0.23 -18.73
C PRO A 203 4.75 0.39 -18.75
N ALA A 204 5.34 0.49 -19.94
CA ALA A 204 6.79 0.57 -20.13
C ALA A 204 7.47 1.80 -19.48
N HIS A 205 6.70 2.84 -19.14
CA HIS A 205 7.21 4.06 -18.50
C HIS A 205 7.25 3.97 -16.97
N VAL A 206 6.76 2.88 -16.38
CA VAL A 206 6.67 2.69 -14.93
C VAL A 206 7.93 2.01 -14.43
N THR A 207 8.56 2.62 -13.43
CA THR A 207 9.71 2.02 -12.75
C THR A 207 9.24 0.86 -11.87
N VAL A 208 9.83 -0.33 -12.00
CA VAL A 208 9.49 -1.48 -11.15
C VAL A 208 10.74 -1.98 -10.46
N VAL A 209 10.70 -2.05 -9.13
CA VAL A 209 11.79 -2.58 -8.30
C VAL A 209 11.28 -3.71 -7.43
N GLU A 210 11.93 -4.86 -7.52
CA GLU A 210 11.56 -6.04 -6.72
C GLU A 210 12.72 -6.43 -5.83
N ARG A 211 12.46 -6.54 -4.53
CA ARG A 211 13.47 -6.94 -3.54
C ARG A 211 12.94 -8.02 -2.62
N HIS A 212 13.82 -8.96 -2.32
CA HIS A 212 13.58 -10.03 -1.37
C HIS A 212 14.37 -9.77 -0.09
N LEU A 213 13.68 -9.69 1.04
CA LEU A 213 14.28 -9.61 2.36
C LEU A 213 14.61 -11.02 2.85
N ALA A 214 15.87 -11.40 2.70
CA ALA A 214 16.39 -12.59 3.34
C ALA A 214 16.32 -12.47 4.89
N PRO A 215 16.27 -13.60 5.61
CA PRO A 215 16.47 -13.63 7.06
C PRO A 215 17.77 -12.94 7.45
N LEU A 216 17.80 -12.31 8.62
CA LEU A 216 19.03 -11.73 9.16
C LEU A 216 20.05 -12.86 9.43
N SER A 217 21.31 -12.58 9.12
CA SER A 217 22.44 -13.41 9.56
C SER A 217 22.56 -13.39 11.08
N ALA A 218 23.31 -14.34 11.63
CA ALA A 218 23.58 -14.40 13.07
C ALA A 218 24.26 -13.12 13.59
N ALA A 219 25.15 -12.52 12.80
CA ALA A 219 25.81 -11.26 13.14
C ALA A 219 24.81 -10.10 13.24
N GLU A 220 23.98 -9.92 12.22
CA GLU A 220 22.96 -8.86 12.20
C GLU A 220 21.88 -9.06 13.26
N THR A 221 21.55 -10.32 13.57
CA THR A 221 20.64 -10.67 14.68
C THR A 221 21.25 -10.30 16.02
N GLY A 222 22.56 -10.53 16.19
CA GLY A 222 23.31 -10.10 17.37
C GLY A 222 23.33 -8.58 17.52
N GLU A 223 23.56 -7.84 16.44
CA GLU A 223 23.50 -6.38 16.43
C GLU A 223 22.08 -5.85 16.72
N LEU A 224 21.04 -6.52 16.20
CA LEU A 224 19.64 -6.16 16.49
C LEU A 224 19.33 -6.36 17.98
N ALA A 225 19.75 -7.49 18.55
CA ALA A 225 19.57 -7.77 19.97
C ALA A 225 20.33 -6.77 20.85
N ALA A 226 21.55 -6.39 20.47
CA ALA A 226 22.33 -5.38 21.17
C ALA A 226 21.69 -3.98 21.13
N GLY A 227 20.98 -3.63 20.05
CA GLY A 227 20.26 -2.37 19.92
C GLY A 227 18.89 -2.31 20.62
N LEU A 228 18.44 -3.41 21.24
CA LEU A 228 17.19 -3.50 22.02
C LEU A 228 17.42 -3.51 23.54
N LEU A 229 18.68 -3.57 23.98
CA LEU A 229 19.13 -3.52 25.38
C LEU A 229 19.50 -2.09 25.78
#